data_AF-A0ABD5S7C0-F1
#
_entry.id   AF-A0ABD5S7C0-F1
#
_cell.length_a   1.000
_cell.length_b   1.000
_cell.length_c   1.000
_cell.angle_alpha   90.00
_cell.angle_beta   90.00
_cell.angle_gamma   90.00
#
_symmetry.space_group_name_H-M   'P 1'
#
loop_
_entity.id
_entity.type
_entity.pdbx_description
1 polymer ?
#
loop_
_entity_poly.entity_id
_entity_poly.type
_entity_poly.pdbx_seq_one_letter_code
_entity_poly.pdbx_strand_id
1 'polypeptide(L)' 'MSRESPADADIISDEELTALLAEAEERTPGEIERGAAEIEIAPPEESTVVDIDE' A
#
# COMPACT_ATOMS: atom_id res chain seq x y z
N MET A 1 20.34 -11.66 -7.67
CA MET A 1 19.36 -10.56 -7.79
C MET A 1 19.79 -9.45 -6.85
N SER A 2 20.58 -8.49 -7.33
CA SER A 2 20.80 -7.25 -6.58
C SER A 2 19.55 -6.41 -6.78
N ARG A 3 18.76 -6.24 -5.71
CA ARG A 3 17.76 -5.16 -5.69
C ARG A 3 18.55 -3.86 -5.71
N GLU A 4 18.29 -3.02 -6.70
CA GLU A 4 18.74 -1.64 -6.71
C GLU A 4 18.35 -1.01 -5.36
N SER A 5 19.25 -0.25 -4.74
CA SER A 5 18.92 0.37 -3.46
C SER A 5 17.77 1.35 -3.68
N PRO A 6 16.76 1.40 -2.80
CA PRO A 6 15.63 2.32 -2.92
C PRO A 6 16.03 3.79 -2.72
N ALA A 7 17.34 4.09 -2.69
CA ALA A 7 17.88 5.43 -2.49
C ALA A 7 17.52 6.40 -3.63
N ASP A 8 17.18 5.88 -4.82
CA ASP A 8 16.72 6.66 -5.97
C ASP A 8 15.19 6.54 -6.20
N ALA A 9 14.45 5.90 -5.29
CA ALA A 9 13.00 5.89 -5.36
C ALA A 9 12.44 7.18 -4.73
N ASP A 10 11.47 7.80 -5.39
CA ASP A 10 10.71 8.90 -4.79
C ASP A 10 9.97 8.37 -3.54
N ILE A 11 10.53 8.65 -2.36
CA ILE A 11 9.93 8.30 -1.08
C ILE A 11 8.89 9.37 -0.75
N ILE A 12 7.62 9.01 -0.81
CA ILE A 12 6.51 9.84 -0.35
C ILE A 12 6.24 9.59 1.14
N SER A 13 5.66 10.57 1.82
CA SER A 13 5.23 10.41 3.21
C SER A 13 3.89 9.68 3.31
N ASP A 14 3.55 9.19 4.50
CA ASP A 14 2.26 8.51 4.75
C ASP A 14 1.08 9.46 4.53
N GLU A 15 1.25 10.75 4.83
CA GLU A 15 0.22 11.77 4.57
C GLU A 15 0.01 12.01 3.08
N GLU A 16 1.09 12.01 2.29
CA GLU A 16 1.04 12.14 0.84
C GLU A 16 0.39 10.91 0.21
N LEU A 17 0.79 9.71 0.64
CA LEU A 17 0.17 8.45 0.22
C LEU A 17 -1.34 8.43 0.50
N THR A 18 -1.74 8.84 1.71
CA THR A 18 -3.15 8.89 2.12
C THR A 18 -3.97 9.85 1.26
N ALA A 19 -3.41 11.00 0.90
CA ALA A 19 -4.06 11.96 0.00
C ALA A 19 -4.26 11.38 -1.40
N LEU A 20 -3.26 10.70 -1.96
CA LEU A 20 -3.34 10.04 -3.27
C LEU A 20 -4.40 8.93 -3.31
N LEU A 21 -4.48 8.11 -2.26
CA LEU A 21 -5.49 7.05 -2.14
C LEU A 21 -6.90 7.62 -2.01
N ALA A 22 -7.07 8.67 -1.20
CA ALA A 22 -8.35 9.36 -1.03
C ALA A 22 -8.86 9.92 -2.36
N GLU A 23 -7.99 10.54 -3.16
CA GLU A 23 -8.33 11.00 -4.50
C GLU A 23 -8.72 9.84 -5.44
N ALA A 24 -7.91 8.78 -5.50
CA ALA A 24 -8.14 7.66 -6.40
C ALA A 24 -9.42 6.87 -6.10
N GLU A 25 -9.80 6.78 -4.83
CA GLU A 25 -11.01 6.08 -4.38
C GLU A 25 -12.24 7.00 -4.26
N GLU A 26 -12.11 8.30 -4.51
CA GLU A 26 -13.15 9.31 -4.26
C GLU A 26 -13.63 9.33 -2.79
N ARG A 27 -12.69 9.13 -1.84
CA ARG A 27 -12.95 9.09 -0.39
C ARG A 27 -12.25 10.22 0.34
N THR A 28 -12.51 10.37 1.63
CA THR A 28 -11.74 11.31 2.47
C THR A 28 -10.48 10.64 3.04
N PRO A 29 -9.40 11.40 3.27
CA PRO A 29 -8.19 10.88 3.93
C PRO A 29 -8.50 10.20 5.27
N GLY A 30 -9.42 10.73 6.07
CA GLY A 30 -9.81 10.14 7.35
C GLY A 30 -10.56 8.81 7.24
N GLU A 31 -11.22 8.53 6.10
CA GLU A 31 -11.82 7.22 5.84
C GLU A 31 -10.77 6.18 5.43
N ILE A 32 -9.73 6.60 4.70
CA ILE A 32 -8.57 5.75 4.35
C ILE A 32 -7.83 5.35 5.63
N GLU A 33 -7.47 6.33 6.47
CA GLU A 33 -6.76 6.10 7.74
C GLU A 33 -7.53 5.16 8.67
N ARG A 34 -8.85 5.37 8.79
CA ARG A 34 -9.69 4.49 9.60
C ARG A 34 -9.72 3.08 9.03
N GLY A 35 -9.88 2.95 7.71
CA GLY A 35 -9.85 1.66 7.05
C GLY A 35 -8.53 0.93 7.29
N ALA A 36 -7.40 1.62 7.12
CA ALA A 36 -6.07 1.07 7.36
C ALA A 36 -5.89 0.57 8.81
N ALA A 37 -6.36 1.33 9.80
CA ALA A 37 -6.30 0.94 11.20
C ALA A 37 -7.19 -0.27 11.56
N GLU A 38 -8.28 -0.48 10.82
CA GLU A 38 -9.23 -1.57 11.04
C GLU A 38 -8.90 -2.84 10.23
N ILE A 39 -8.04 -2.74 9.21
CA ILE A 39 -7.65 -3.89 8.36
C ILE A 39 -6.81 -4.88 9.15
N GLU A 40 -7.30 -6.11 9.27
CA GLU A 40 -6.54 -7.26 9.75
C GLU A 40 -5.73 -7.86 8.60
N ILE A 41 -4.41 -7.68 8.64
CA ILE A 41 -3.49 -8.29 7.65
C ILE A 41 -3.06 -9.66 8.18
N ALA A 42 -3.55 -10.71 7.52
CA ALA A 42 -3.12 -12.08 7.79
C ALA A 42 -1.59 -12.24 7.61
N PRO A 43 -0.93 -13.12 8.36
CA PRO A 43 0.50 -13.33 8.21
C PRO A 43 0.82 -13.83 6.80
N PRO A 44 2.04 -13.54 6.27
CA PRO A 44 2.42 -13.98 4.93
C PRO A 44 2.41 -15.50 4.76
N GLU A 45 2.51 -16.26 5.84
CA GLU A 45 2.39 -17.73 5.88
C GLU A 45 1.01 -18.20 5.41
N GLU A 46 -0.02 -17.36 5.53
CA GLU A 46 -1.39 -17.60 5.09
C GLU A 46 -1.70 -16.95 3.73
N SER A 47 -0.71 -16.32 3.09
CA SER A 47 -0.89 -15.67 1.80
C SER A 47 -0.89 -16.67 0.64
N THR A 48 -1.78 -16.47 -0.32
CA THR A 48 -1.81 -17.25 -1.58
C THR A 48 -1.13 -16.45 -2.68
N VAL A 49 0.00 -16.96 -3.19
CA VAL A 49 0.65 -16.38 -4.37
C VAL A 49 -0.10 -16.85 -5.61
N VAL A 50 -0.70 -15.92 -6.35
CA VAL A 50 -1.34 -16.18 -7.64
C VAL A 50 -0.32 -15.87 -8.72
N ASP A 51 0.27 -16.91 -9.31
CA ASP A 51 1.03 -16.77 -10.55
C ASP A 51 0.02 -16.68 -11.71
N ILE A 52 -0.09 -15.50 -12.31
CA ILE A 52 -0.87 -15.27 -13.52
C ILE A 52 0.08 -15.53 -14.69
N ASP A 53 -0.04 -16.70 -15.32
CA ASP A 53 0.60 -16.96 -16.62
C ASP A 53 0.04 -15.96 -17.65
N GLU A 54 0.94 -15.17 -18.25
CA GLU A 54 0.64 -14.18 -19.30
C GLU A 54 0.22 -14.81 -20.64
#